data_AF-A0A3A0C441-F1
#
_entry.id   AF-A0A3A0C441-F1
#
_cell.length_a   1.000
_cell.length_b   1.000
_cell.length_c   1.000
_cell.angle_alpha   90.00
_cell.angle_beta   90.00
_cell.angle_gamma   90.00
#
_symmetry.space_group_name_H-M   'P 1'
#
loop_
_entity.id
_entity.type
_entity.pdbx_description
1 polymer ?
#
loop_
_entity_poly.entity_id
_entity_poly.type
_entity_poly.pdbx_seq_one_letter_code
_entity_poly.pdbx_strand_id
1 'polypeptide(L)'
;MTESLSRPPVPPWLYKLFTGHQYPYVRRQAKFANRDFKPGEERPEPTREEIDAKFWEIYPRCSAKILQEVKSGMIVVFHELGEYPPGGYQALVDAPEDFLAATYGKKKIKVNFYDGENFVCTINFKVGGWTGHDHT
;
A
#
# COMPACT_ATOMS: atom_id res chain seq x y z
N MET A 1 27.51 13.40 -18.05
CA MET A 1 26.35 14.13 -17.48
C MET A 1 25.33 13.07 -17.10
N THR A 2 25.31 12.66 -15.83
CA THR A 2 24.30 11.73 -15.31
C THR A 2 23.20 12.59 -14.70
N GLU A 3 22.08 12.73 -15.40
CA GLU A 3 20.87 13.31 -14.82
C GLU A 3 20.53 12.52 -13.56
N SER A 4 20.75 13.14 -12.41
CA SER A 4 20.10 12.75 -11.17
C SER A 4 18.61 13.02 -11.36
N LEU A 5 17.91 12.06 -11.97
CA LEU A 5 16.46 12.01 -12.01
C LEU A 5 15.97 12.10 -10.57
N SER A 6 15.56 13.30 -10.17
CA SER A 6 14.95 13.53 -8.86
C SER A 6 13.73 12.63 -8.77
N ARG A 7 13.80 11.61 -7.92
CA ARG A 7 12.70 10.67 -7.71
C ARG A 7 11.42 11.48 -7.41
N PRO A 8 10.25 11.10 -7.96
CA PRO A 8 9.02 11.83 -7.69
C PRO A 8 8.77 11.95 -6.19
N PRO A 9 8.23 13.06 -5.68
CA PRO A 9 7.92 13.18 -4.27
C PRO A 9 6.86 12.13 -3.89
N VAL A 10 7.24 11.16 -3.06
CA VAL A 10 6.31 10.20 -2.44
C VAL A 10 5.91 10.72 -1.06
N PRO A 11 4.61 10.79 -0.72
CA PRO A 11 4.18 11.18 0.61
C PRO A 11 4.79 10.30 1.71
N PRO A 12 5.25 10.87 2.84
CA PRO A 12 5.86 10.10 3.93
C PRO A 12 4.97 8.97 4.46
N TRP A 13 3.65 9.15 4.45
CA TRP A 13 2.70 8.13 4.89
C TRP A 13 2.75 6.88 4.00
N LEU A 14 2.88 7.06 2.69
CA LEU A 14 2.89 5.97 1.71
C LEU A 14 4.21 5.20 1.79
N TYR A 15 5.33 5.92 1.87
CA TYR A 15 6.63 5.30 2.10
C TYR A 15 6.65 4.47 3.39
N LYS A 16 6.14 5.04 4.49
CA LYS A 16 6.04 4.34 5.78
C LYS A 16 5.15 3.10 5.70
N LEU A 17 4.06 3.16 4.93
CA LEU A 17 3.15 2.04 4.75
C LEU A 17 3.82 0.84 4.05
N PHE A 18 4.55 1.10 2.96
CA PHE A 18 5.23 0.06 2.17
C PHE A 18 6.48 -0.51 2.84
N THR A 19 7.22 0.32 3.58
CA THR A 19 8.51 -0.05 4.21
C THR A 19 8.37 -0.42 5.69
N GLY A 20 7.16 -0.32 6.23
CA GLY A 20 6.85 -0.56 7.63
C GLY A 20 6.97 -2.04 8.03
N HIS A 21 7.08 -2.27 9.34
CA HIS A 21 7.15 -3.63 9.90
C HIS A 21 5.81 -4.37 9.86
N GLN A 22 4.69 -3.64 9.82
CA GLN A 22 3.35 -4.22 9.76
C GLN A 22 3.13 -5.05 8.49
N TYR A 23 3.74 -4.61 7.38
CA TYR A 23 3.65 -5.26 6.08
C TYR A 23 5.05 -5.42 5.49
N PRO A 24 5.80 -6.46 5.89
CA PRO A 24 7.23 -6.55 5.61
C PRO A 24 7.53 -6.99 4.17
N TYR A 25 6.63 -6.81 3.20
CA TYR A 25 6.82 -7.29 1.82
C TYR A 25 8.09 -6.69 1.18
N VAL A 26 8.22 -5.36 1.16
CA VAL A 26 9.40 -4.68 0.61
C VAL A 26 10.67 -5.08 1.37
N ARG A 27 10.58 -5.18 2.70
CA ARG A 27 11.70 -5.63 3.54
C ARG A 27 12.12 -7.06 3.23
N ARG A 28 11.17 -7.97 3.02
CA ARG A 28 11.45 -9.35 2.61
C ARG A 28 12.08 -9.38 1.23
N GLN A 29 11.56 -8.63 0.26
CA GLN A 29 12.18 -8.54 -1.05
C GLN A 29 13.62 -8.01 -0.97
N ALA A 30 13.89 -7.04 -0.11
CA ALA A 30 15.25 -6.54 0.14
C ALA A 30 16.14 -7.62 0.78
N LYS A 31 15.66 -8.25 1.86
CA LYS A 31 16.36 -9.35 2.55
C LYS A 31 16.68 -10.49 1.61
N PHE A 32 15.76 -10.85 0.72
CA PHE A 32 15.91 -12.02 -0.15
C PHE A 32 16.61 -11.76 -1.49
N ALA A 33 16.81 -10.50 -1.86
CA ALA A 33 17.47 -10.13 -3.12
C ALA A 33 18.97 -10.46 -3.16
N ASN A 34 19.65 -10.49 -2.02
CA ASN A 34 21.08 -10.82 -1.96
C ASN A 34 21.32 -12.30 -2.29
N ARG A 35 21.99 -12.54 -3.41
CA ARG A 35 22.28 -13.87 -3.97
C ARG A 35 23.50 -14.55 -3.37
N ASP A 36 24.37 -13.80 -2.69
CA ASP A 36 25.61 -14.31 -2.07
C ASP A 36 25.40 -15.01 -0.73
N PHE A 37 24.17 -15.44 -0.46
CA PHE A 37 23.82 -16.15 0.77
C PHE A 37 24.32 -17.60 0.73
N LYS A 38 25.15 -17.98 1.70
CA LYS A 38 25.57 -19.37 1.90
C LYS A 38 24.47 -20.16 2.61
N PRO A 39 24.05 -21.33 2.08
CA PRO A 39 23.11 -22.20 2.78
C PRO A 39 23.62 -22.58 4.17
N GLY A 40 22.83 -22.29 5.21
CA GLY A 40 23.15 -22.62 6.61
C GLY A 40 23.53 -21.43 7.50
N GLU A 41 23.73 -20.24 6.94
CA GLU A 41 23.94 -19.01 7.74
C GLU A 41 22.62 -18.27 7.99
N GLU A 42 22.55 -17.43 9.02
CA GLU A 42 21.41 -16.53 9.20
C GLU A 42 21.52 -15.37 8.21
N ARG A 43 20.46 -15.10 7.46
CA ARG A 43 20.46 -14.00 6.51
C ARG A 43 20.33 -12.66 7.25
N PRO A 44 21.23 -11.69 7.02
CA PRO A 44 21.17 -10.41 7.70
C PRO A 44 19.88 -9.66 7.40
N GLU A 45 19.47 -8.79 8.34
CA GLU A 45 18.37 -7.85 8.10
C GLU A 45 18.80 -6.81 7.05
N PRO A 46 17.89 -6.39 6.16
CA PRO A 46 18.20 -5.43 5.12
C PRO A 46 18.46 -4.05 5.72
N THR A 47 19.46 -3.37 5.17
CA THR A 47 19.78 -1.97 5.46
C THR A 47 18.67 -1.04 4.97
N ARG A 48 18.69 0.22 5.45
CA ARG A 48 17.70 1.22 5.03
C ARG A 48 17.80 1.51 3.53
N GLU A 49 19.02 1.51 3.00
CA GLU A 49 19.34 1.76 1.61
C GLU A 49 18.81 0.64 0.71
N GLU A 50 18.95 -0.62 1.12
CA GLU A 50 18.38 -1.78 0.40
C GLU A 50 16.84 -1.75 0.41
N ILE A 51 16.23 -1.36 1.53
CA ILE A 51 14.77 -1.20 1.62
C ILE A 51 14.29 -0.07 0.71
N ASP A 52 14.97 1.07 0.70
CA ASP A 52 14.63 2.20 -0.16
C ASP A 52 14.78 1.83 -1.64
N ALA A 53 15.87 1.17 -2.02
CA ALA A 53 16.04 0.66 -3.38
C ALA A 53 14.89 -0.27 -3.82
N LYS A 54 14.49 -1.21 -2.94
CA LYS A 54 13.36 -2.10 -3.23
C LYS A 54 12.02 -1.39 -3.22
N PHE A 55 11.83 -0.37 -2.39
CA PHE A 55 10.63 0.45 -2.44
C PHE A 55 10.45 1.08 -3.83
N TRP A 56 11.51 1.69 -4.38
CA TRP A 56 11.47 2.32 -5.71
C TRP A 56 11.34 1.32 -6.87
N GLU A 57 11.74 0.07 -6.67
CA GLU A 57 11.51 -1.01 -7.64
C GLU A 57 10.06 -1.53 -7.61
N ILE A 58 9.45 -1.63 -6.42
CA ILE A 58 8.16 -2.28 -6.21
C ILE A 58 7.00 -1.30 -6.39
N TYR A 59 7.07 -0.13 -5.75
CA TYR A 59 5.94 0.82 -5.71
C TYR A 59 5.39 1.19 -7.11
N PRO A 60 6.22 1.50 -8.13
CA PRO A 60 5.71 1.85 -9.45
C PRO A 60 5.01 0.71 -10.19
N ARG A 61 5.18 -0.54 -9.73
CA ARG A 61 4.57 -1.74 -10.31
C ARG A 61 3.30 -2.17 -9.56
N CYS A 62 2.97 -1.51 -8.45
CA CYS A 62 1.85 -1.93 -7.63
C CYS A 62 0.52 -1.49 -8.21
N SER A 63 -0.51 -2.34 -8.14
CA SER A 63 -1.91 -1.93 -8.32
C SER A 63 -2.53 -1.57 -6.97
N ALA A 64 -3.69 -0.91 -6.99
CA ALA A 64 -4.47 -0.60 -5.79
C ALA A 64 -5.91 -1.08 -5.95
N LYS A 65 -6.40 -1.85 -4.97
CA LYS A 65 -7.79 -2.32 -4.90
C LYS A 65 -8.52 -1.59 -3.77
N ILE A 66 -9.70 -1.06 -4.08
CA ILE A 66 -10.55 -0.31 -3.15
C ILE A 66 -11.70 -1.20 -2.69
N LEU A 67 -11.83 -1.35 -1.38
CA LEU A 67 -12.81 -2.22 -0.75
C LEU A 67 -13.65 -1.41 0.24
N GLN A 68 -14.97 -1.59 0.25
CA GLN A 68 -15.84 -1.11 1.31
C GLN A 68 -15.94 -2.15 2.43
N GLU A 69 -15.64 -1.74 3.67
CA GLU A 69 -15.90 -2.56 4.85
C GLU A 69 -17.35 -2.37 5.31
N VAL A 70 -18.16 -3.43 5.26
CA VAL A 70 -19.55 -3.44 5.74
C VAL A 70 -19.70 -4.50 6.82
N LYS A 71 -20.18 -4.10 8.01
CA LYS A 71 -20.58 -5.06 9.05
C LYS A 71 -21.98 -5.56 8.74
N SER A 72 -22.13 -6.87 8.59
CA SER A 72 -23.43 -7.53 8.41
C SER A 72 -23.63 -8.49 9.58
N GLY A 73 -24.47 -8.12 10.54
CA GLY A 73 -24.62 -8.86 11.79
C GLY A 73 -23.29 -8.98 12.55
N MET A 74 -22.80 -10.22 12.70
CA MET A 74 -21.53 -10.54 13.37
C MET A 74 -20.32 -10.62 12.43
N ILE A 75 -20.52 -10.53 11.12
CA ILE A 75 -19.44 -10.65 10.14
C ILE A 75 -19.07 -9.29 9.53
N VAL A 76 -17.85 -9.21 9.01
CA VAL A 76 -17.38 -8.09 8.18
C VAL A 76 -17.23 -8.59 6.76
N VAL A 77 -17.92 -7.94 5.83
CA VAL A 77 -17.87 -8.19 4.39
C VAL A 77 -17.09 -7.06 3.74
N PHE A 78 -16.23 -7.42 2.78
CA PHE A 78 -15.54 -6.45 1.95
C PHE A 78 -16.14 -6.48 0.54
N HIS A 79 -16.78 -5.38 0.13
CA HIS A 79 -17.26 -5.22 -1.24
C HIS A 79 -16.21 -4.50 -2.06
N GLU A 80 -15.84 -5.05 -3.22
CA GLU A 80 -14.95 -4.36 -4.13
C GLU A 80 -15.65 -3.16 -4.77
N LEU A 81 -15.02 -1.99 -4.67
CA LEU A 81 -15.51 -0.73 -5.23
C LEU A 81 -14.79 -0.34 -6.52
N GLY A 82 -13.56 -0.81 -6.71
CA GLY A 82 -12.78 -0.53 -7.90
C GLY A 82 -11.31 -0.96 -7.75
N GLU A 83 -10.60 -0.92 -8.86
CA GLU A 83 -9.19 -1.25 -8.96
C GLU A 83 -8.48 -0.23 -9.85
N TYR A 84 -7.26 0.12 -9.47
CA TYR A 84 -6.40 1.04 -10.19
C TYR A 84 -5.11 0.31 -10.60
N PRO A 85 -4.72 0.41 -11.88
CA PRO A 85 -3.48 -0.18 -12.35
C PRO A 85 -2.26 0.56 -11.77
N PRO A 86 -1.04 0.03 -11.97
CA PRO A 86 0.18 0.73 -11.61
C PRO A 86 0.25 2.15 -12.18
N GLY A 87 0.53 3.12 -11.31
CA GLY A 87 0.51 4.56 -11.62
C GLY A 87 -0.89 5.18 -11.77
N GLY A 88 -1.96 4.39 -11.73
CA GLY A 88 -3.34 4.84 -11.97
C GLY A 88 -4.05 5.47 -10.76
N TYR A 89 -3.40 5.54 -9.59
CA TYR A 89 -4.01 5.96 -8.32
C TYR A 89 -3.32 7.21 -7.72
N GLN A 90 -2.71 8.07 -8.54
CA GLN A 90 -2.00 9.26 -8.03
C GLN A 90 -2.91 10.20 -7.22
N ALA A 91 -4.15 10.44 -7.66
CA ALA A 91 -5.10 11.27 -6.92
C ALA A 91 -5.43 10.71 -5.52
N LEU A 92 -5.47 9.38 -5.37
CA LEU A 92 -5.59 8.72 -4.07
C LEU A 92 -4.35 8.94 -3.21
N VAL A 93 -3.15 8.99 -3.80
CA VAL A 93 -1.91 9.20 -3.07
C VAL A 93 -1.79 10.63 -2.56
N ASP A 94 -2.18 11.60 -3.40
CA ASP A 94 -2.04 13.03 -3.12
C ASP A 94 -3.01 13.51 -2.03
N ALA A 95 -4.28 13.08 -2.11
CA ALA A 95 -5.33 13.49 -1.19
C ALA A 95 -6.31 12.32 -0.93
N PRO A 96 -5.91 11.30 -0.14
CA PRO A 96 -6.65 10.05 -0.03
C PRO A 96 -8.08 10.22 0.48
N GLU A 97 -8.30 11.00 1.53
CA GLU A 97 -9.65 11.17 2.09
C GLU A 97 -10.57 11.94 1.14
N ASP A 98 -10.09 13.02 0.52
CA ASP A 98 -10.85 13.83 -0.44
C ASP A 98 -11.20 13.02 -1.69
N PHE A 99 -10.22 12.31 -2.25
CA PHE A 99 -10.41 11.44 -3.40
C PHE A 99 -11.44 10.35 -3.11
N LEU A 100 -11.31 9.66 -1.97
CA LEU A 100 -12.23 8.59 -1.59
C LEU A 100 -13.63 9.13 -1.31
N ALA A 101 -13.76 10.32 -0.70
CA ALA A 101 -15.04 10.95 -0.43
C ALA A 101 -15.74 11.36 -1.74
N ALA A 102 -15.01 11.98 -2.66
CA ALA A 102 -15.54 12.40 -3.96
C ALA A 102 -15.93 11.21 -4.84
N THR A 103 -15.14 10.13 -4.81
CA THR A 103 -15.34 8.98 -5.70
C THR A 103 -16.36 7.97 -5.16
N TYR A 104 -16.33 7.69 -3.86
CA TYR A 104 -17.09 6.58 -3.26
C TYR A 104 -18.08 7.02 -2.17
N GLY A 105 -18.04 8.28 -1.74
CA GLY A 105 -18.89 8.83 -0.69
C GLY A 105 -18.49 8.43 0.73
N LYS A 106 -19.33 8.78 1.70
CA LYS A 106 -19.10 8.56 3.14
C LYS A 106 -19.19 7.07 3.52
N LYS A 107 -18.04 6.39 3.66
CA LYS A 107 -17.95 4.95 3.94
C LYS A 107 -16.68 4.60 4.74
N LYS A 108 -16.63 3.39 5.28
CA LYS A 108 -15.36 2.75 5.68
C LYS A 108 -14.73 2.09 4.46
N ILE A 109 -13.54 2.53 4.11
CA ILE A 109 -12.83 2.05 2.92
C ILE A 109 -11.50 1.46 3.33
N LYS A 110 -11.16 0.31 2.75
CA LYS A 110 -9.85 -0.33 2.81
C LYS A 110 -9.21 -0.25 1.44
N VAL A 111 -7.96 0.20 1.39
CA VAL A 111 -7.14 0.23 0.19
C VAL A 111 -6.06 -0.83 0.33
N ASN A 112 -6.02 -1.80 -0.59
CA ASN A 112 -4.97 -2.81 -0.65
C ASN A 112 -4.05 -2.53 -1.83
N PHE A 113 -2.74 -2.62 -1.62
CA PHE A 113 -1.74 -2.55 -2.69
C PHE A 113 -1.20 -3.95 -3.01
N TYR A 114 -1.00 -4.23 -4.29
CA TYR A 114 -0.51 -5.53 -4.78
C TYR A 114 0.65 -5.36 -5.76
N ASP A 115 1.62 -6.26 -5.74
CA ASP A 115 2.65 -6.43 -6.77
C ASP A 115 2.35 -7.71 -7.56
N GLY A 116 1.70 -7.56 -8.71
CA GLY A 116 1.01 -8.67 -9.39
C GLY A 116 -0.09 -9.25 -8.48
N GLU A 117 0.00 -10.54 -8.18
CA GLU A 117 -0.93 -11.22 -7.26
C GLU A 117 -0.51 -11.12 -5.79
N ASN A 118 0.69 -10.58 -5.50
CA ASN A 118 1.21 -10.55 -4.15
C ASN A 118 0.66 -9.35 -3.38
N PHE A 119 0.03 -9.60 -2.24
CA PHE A 119 -0.36 -8.54 -1.33
C PHE A 119 0.89 -7.84 -0.74
N VAL A 120 0.92 -6.51 -0.85
CA VAL A 120 2.04 -5.68 -0.36
C VAL A 120 1.70 -5.04 0.97
N CYS A 121 0.65 -4.23 1.02
CA CYS A 121 0.22 -3.53 2.23
C CYS A 121 -1.23 -3.05 2.13
N THR A 122 -1.82 -2.61 3.25
CA THR A 122 -3.18 -2.05 3.28
C THR A 122 -3.32 -0.89 4.25
N ILE A 123 -4.25 0.00 3.96
CA ILE A 123 -4.63 1.12 4.82
C ILE A 123 -6.15 1.24 4.86
N ASN A 124 -6.71 1.61 6.01
CA ASN A 124 -8.14 1.84 6.19
C ASN A 124 -8.43 3.31 6.42
N PHE A 125 -9.51 3.79 5.82
CA PHE A 125 -10.03 5.15 5.94
C PHE A 125 -11.46 5.13 6.48
N LYS A 126 -11.77 6.08 7.37
CA LYS A 126 -13.13 6.41 7.78
C LYS A 126 -13.53 7.69 7.07
N VAL A 127 -14.01 7.57 5.84
CA VAL A 127 -14.19 8.69 4.91
C VAL A 127 -15.42 9.52 5.27
N GLY A 128 -15.31 10.85 5.19
CA GLY A 128 -16.44 11.77 5.32
C GLY A 128 -17.05 11.82 6.73
N GLY A 129 -16.24 11.66 7.77
CA GLY A 129 -16.71 11.65 9.15
C GLY A 129 -17.63 10.45 9.44
N TRP A 130 -17.32 9.27 8.88
CA TRP A 130 -18.03 8.03 9.18
C TRP A 130 -17.98 7.76 10.69
N THR A 131 -19.14 7.75 11.35
CA THR A 131 -19.29 7.59 12.81
C THR A 131 -19.98 6.30 13.24
N GLY A 132 -20.64 5.57 12.35
CA GLY A 132 -21.34 4.34 12.74
C GLY A 132 -22.36 3.84 11.73
N HIS A 133 -22.97 2.71 12.07
CA HIS A 133 -23.95 1.98 11.26
C HIS A 133 -25.30 2.67 11.33
N ASP A 134 -25.68 3.41 10.28
CA ASP A 134 -27.08 3.80 10.13
C ASP A 134 -27.89 2.53 9.91
N HIS A 135 -28.67 2.18 10.93
CA HIS A 135 -29.74 1.22 10.86
C HIS A 135 -30.91 1.88 10.12
N THR A 136 -31.08 1.55 8.86
CA THR A 136 -32.37 1.62 8.17
C THR A 136 -32.63 0.31 7.49
#